data_AF-A0A847YBC1-F1
#
_entry.id   AF-A0A847YBC1-F1
#
_cell.length_a   1.000
_cell.length_b   1.000
_cell.length_c   1.000
_cell.angle_alpha   90.00
_cell.angle_beta   90.00
_cell.angle_gamma   90.00
#
_symmetry.space_group_name_H-M   'P 1'
#
loop_
_entity.id
_entity.type
_entity.pdbx_description
1 polymer ?
#
loop_
_entity_poly.entity_id
_entity_poly.type
_entity_poly.pdbx_seq_one_letter_code
_entity_poly.pdbx_strand_id
1 'polypeptide(L)' 'AKPSHVLSALGLSEPEARASIRIGLGRFNTEEDVRTAAAAVIEGTTTLLGSERGR' A
#
# COMPACT_ATOMS: atom_id res chain seq x y z
N ALA A 1 2.55 9.95 10.95
CA ALA A 1 3.39 8.78 11.28
C ALA A 1 4.81 9.01 10.78
N LYS A 2 5.84 8.53 11.48
CA LYS A 2 7.25 8.63 11.04
C LYS A 2 7.52 7.63 9.90
N PRO A 3 8.23 8.02 8.81
CA PRO A 3 8.56 7.11 7.70
C PRO A 3 9.43 5.92 8.15
N SER A 4 9.32 4.82 7.42
CA SER A 4 10.04 3.57 7.71
C SER A 4 11.56 3.73 7.55
N HIS A 5 12.31 3.48 8.64
CA HIS A 5 13.78 3.55 8.61
C HIS A 5 14.39 2.52 7.65
N VAL A 6 13.74 1.35 7.46
CA VAL A 6 14.20 0.33 6.51
C VAL A 6 14.06 0.83 5.07
N LEU A 7 12.91 1.41 4.73
CA LEU A 7 12.69 1.92 3.37
C LEU A 7 13.61 3.10 3.06
N SER A 8 13.85 3.98 4.03
CA SER A 8 14.84 5.05 3.89
C SER A 8 16.26 4.51 3.71
N ALA A 9 16.65 3.46 4.45
CA ALA A 9 17.96 2.82 4.28
C ALA A 9 18.12 2.12 2.92
N LEU A 10 17.01 1.68 2.31
CA LEU A 10 16.96 1.16 0.94
C LEU A 10 16.96 2.27 -0.13
N GLY A 11 16.96 3.54 0.26
CA GLY A 11 17.07 4.69 -0.64
C GLY A 11 15.73 5.28 -1.09
N LEU A 12 14.60 4.86 -0.53
CA LEU A 12 13.31 5.49 -0.84
C LEU A 12 13.23 6.89 -0.24
N SER A 13 12.66 7.82 -1.00
CA SER A 13 12.33 9.15 -0.51
C SER A 13 11.26 9.08 0.58
N GLU A 14 11.18 10.14 1.38
CA GLU A 14 10.22 10.22 2.47
C GLU A 14 8.75 10.09 2.01
N PRO A 15 8.31 10.71 0.88
CA PRO A 15 7.00 10.46 0.29
C PRO A 15 6.77 9.01 -0.13
N GLU A 16 7.74 8.35 -0.78
CA GLU A 16 7.62 6.96 -1.21
C GLU A 16 7.53 6.00 -0.02
N ALA A 17 8.35 6.22 1.02
CA ALA A 17 8.30 5.44 2.24
C ALA A 17 6.96 5.59 2.98
N ARG A 18 6.31 6.77 2.87
CA ARG A 18 4.96 7.02 3.39
C ARG A 18 3.86 6.37 2.55
N ALA A 19 4.06 6.29 1.24
CA ALA A 19 3.11 5.71 0.29
C ALA A 19 3.24 4.17 0.17
N SER A 20 4.05 3.54 1.03
CA SER A 20 4.30 2.10 1.00
C SER A 20 3.37 1.33 1.94
N ILE A 21 2.89 0.16 1.50
CA ILE A 21 2.12 -0.80 2.31
C ILE A 21 2.79 -2.18 2.31
N ARG A 22 2.57 -2.98 3.36
CA ARG A 22 3.06 -4.37 3.45
C ARG A 22 1.89 -5.32 3.63
N ILE A 23 1.72 -6.25 2.69
CA ILE A 23 0.74 -7.33 2.77
C ILE A 23 1.51 -8.64 3.02
N GLY A 24 1.13 -9.38 4.05
CA GLY A 24 1.72 -10.67 4.39
C GLY A 24 0.76 -11.82 4.07
N LEU A 25 1.29 -12.92 3.55
CA LEU A 25 0.56 -14.15 3.29
C LEU A 25 1.11 -15.25 4.20
N GLY A 26 0.22 -16.08 4.75
CA GLY A 26 0.54 -17.18 5.66
C GLY A 26 -0.18 -18.47 5.27
N ARG A 27 0.02 -19.52 6.09
CA ARG A 27 -0.44 -20.89 5.82
C ARG A 27 -1.93 -21.01 5.49
N PHE A 28 -2.77 -20.14 6.04
CA PHE A 28 -4.23 -20.23 5.94
C PHE A 28 -4.82 -19.29 4.91
N ASN A 29 -4.01 -18.51 4.20
CA ASN A 29 -4.53 -17.66 3.16
C ASN A 29 -4.96 -18.48 1.94
N THR A 30 -6.07 -18.07 1.37
CA THR A 30 -6.65 -18.63 0.16
C THR A 30 -6.44 -17.68 -1.02
N GLU A 31 -6.69 -18.19 -2.22
CA GLU A 31 -6.70 -17.34 -3.42
C GLU A 31 -7.76 -16.23 -3.33
N GLU A 32 -8.90 -16.52 -2.70
CA GLU A 32 -9.98 -15.55 -2.52
C GLU A 32 -9.57 -14.40 -1.59
N ASP A 33 -8.76 -14.67 -0.55
CA ASP A 33 -8.21 -13.63 0.30
C ASP A 33 -7.33 -12.67 -0.49
N VAL A 34 -6.52 -13.21 -1.41
CA VAL A 34 -5.65 -12.41 -2.29
C VAL A 34 -6.49 -11.56 -3.24
N ARG A 35 -7.54 -12.14 -3.84
CA ARG A 35 -8.47 -11.41 -4.72
C ARG A 35 -9.16 -10.27 -3.98
N THR A 36 -9.63 -10.53 -2.77
CA THR A 36 -10.25 -9.53 -1.89
C THR A 36 -9.27 -8.41 -1.54
N ALA A 37 -8.05 -8.75 -1.12
CA ALA A 37 -7.03 -7.76 -0.78
C ALA A 37 -6.64 -6.90 -2.00
N ALA A 38 -6.48 -7.51 -3.17
CA ALA A 38 -6.17 -6.79 -4.40
C ALA A 38 -7.29 -5.81 -4.79
N ALA A 39 -8.56 -6.24 -4.73
CA ALA A 39 -9.71 -5.38 -5.01
C ALA A 39 -9.74 -4.16 -4.08
N ALA A 40 -9.53 -4.37 -2.77
CA ALA A 40 -9.50 -3.29 -1.78
C ALA A 40 -8.35 -2.29 -2.02
N VAL A 41 -7.16 -2.76 -2.41
CA VAL A 41 -6.03 -1.89 -2.74
C VAL A 41 -6.32 -1.05 -3.99
N ILE A 42 -6.91 -1.65 -5.02
CA ILE A 42 -7.30 -0.94 -6.25
C ILE A 42 -8.35 0.13 -5.95
N GLU A 43 -9.38 -0.21 -5.18
CA GLU A 43 -10.44 0.73 -4.79
C GLU A 43 -9.88 1.91 -3.99
N GLY A 44 -9.09 1.62 -2.95
CA GLY A 44 -8.50 2.64 -2.09
C GLY A 44 -7.57 3.58 -2.86
N THR A 45 -6.71 3.04 -3.72
CA THR A 45 -5.79 3.86 -4.55
C THR A 45 -6.54 4.68 -5.58
N THR A 46 -7.57 4.11 -6.22
CA THR A 46 -8.41 4.84 -7.19
C THR A 46 -9.13 6.02 -6.54
N THR A 47 -9.72 5.80 -5.36
CA THR A 47 -10.41 6.84 -4.60
C THR A 47 -9.46 7.98 -4.22
N LEU A 48 -8.30 7.65 -3.65
CA LEU A 48 -7.32 8.64 -3.22
C LEU A 48 -6.78 9.44 -4.43
N LEU A 49 -6.33 8.76 -5.48
CA LEU A 49 -5.79 9.42 -6.68
C LEU A 49 -6.84 10.19 -7.49
N GLY A 50 -8.12 9.85 -7.37
CA GLY A 50 -9.22 10.64 -7.91
C GLY A 50 -9.46 11.92 -7.10
N SER A 51 -9.42 11.80 -5.77
CA SER A 51 -9.62 12.93 -4.83
C SER A 51 -8.48 13.95 -4.84
N GLU A 52 -7.26 13.55 -5.16
CA GLU A 52 -6.09 14.44 -5.29
C GLU A 52 -6.10 15.22 -6.62
N ARG A 53 -6.81 14.74 -7.65
CA ARG A 53 -6.89 15.39 -8.96
C ARG A 53 -7.87 16.56 -9.02
N GLY A 54 -8.78 16.64 -8.05
CA GLY A 54 -9.74 17.73 -7.89
C GLY A 54 -9.33 18.78 -6.86
N ARG A 55 -8.13 18.63 -6.24
CA ARG A 55 -7.56 19.58 -5.27
C ARG A 55 -6.45 20.41 -5.89
#